data_AF-A0A924LX84-F1
#
_entry.id   AF-A0A924LX84-F1
#
_cell.length_a   1.000
_cell.length_b   1.000
_cell.length_c   1.000
_cell.angle_alpha   90.00
_cell.angle_beta   90.00
_cell.angle_gamma   90.00
#
_symmetry.space_group_name_H-M   'P 1'
#
loop_
_entity.id
_entity.type
_entity.pdbx_description
1 polymer ?
#
loop_
_entity_poly.entity_id
_entity_poly.type
_entity_poly.pdbx_seq_one_letter_code
_entity_poly.pdbx_strand_id
1 'polypeptide(L)'
;MPGGKRTRKTSHVSNSPVTSTPFASIEAAIEDFRAGKMVVIVDSPDRENEGDVCVAAEHVTPEQITFMAIEARGLICLTLGPDKCDGLGLEPQVPKNDTHYETAFTVSIEAAEGVTTGISAADRAHTIRVAADKNSKPSDLVKPGHVFPLRAKPLGVLERTGQTEGSVDLAKLAGCEPAAVICEVMNDDGTMARVEDLVKFCAKHKLNMISIEDLIAYRLRTELQVERRVSVDLPTSHGHFNVVGYEALRDGKAHLAVVKGDVRNANDVLVRVHSECCTGDVFGSLRCDCGEQLNEALRQIEEAETGVLLFLAQEGRGI
;
A
#
# COMPACT_ATOMS: atom_id res chain seq x y z
N MET A 1 28.61 -63.35 -3.20
CA MET A 1 28.75 -61.88 -3.16
C MET A 1 27.71 -61.28 -4.11
N PRO A 2 26.47 -60.97 -3.67
CA PRO A 2 25.46 -60.39 -4.54
C PRO A 2 25.50 -58.86 -4.51
N GLY A 3 25.31 -58.24 -5.68
CA GLY A 3 25.33 -56.79 -5.88
C GLY A 3 24.08 -56.09 -5.36
N GLY A 4 24.29 -54.99 -4.62
CA GLY A 4 23.23 -54.10 -4.14
C GLY A 4 22.89 -53.02 -5.16
N LYS A 5 21.67 -53.08 -5.71
CA LYS A 5 21.05 -51.96 -6.43
C LYS A 5 20.57 -50.91 -5.42
N ARG A 6 21.16 -49.71 -5.46
CA ARG A 6 20.62 -48.53 -4.74
C ARG A 6 19.40 -48.00 -5.50
N THR A 7 18.21 -48.25 -4.97
CA THR A 7 16.98 -47.60 -5.41
C THR A 7 16.96 -46.16 -4.89
N ARG A 8 16.91 -45.18 -5.82
CA ARG A 8 16.61 -43.78 -5.50
C ARG A 8 15.17 -43.71 -4.98
N LYS A 9 15.01 -43.43 -3.68
CA LYS A 9 13.72 -42.99 -3.13
C LYS A 9 13.44 -41.60 -3.69
N THR A 10 12.48 -41.51 -4.61
CA THR A 10 11.83 -40.25 -4.96
C THR A 10 11.01 -39.81 -3.76
N SER A 11 11.47 -38.76 -3.07
CA SER A 11 10.70 -38.08 -2.04
C SER A 11 9.51 -37.40 -2.72
N HIS A 12 8.32 -37.97 -2.57
CA HIS A 12 7.09 -37.24 -2.80
C HIS A 12 7.07 -36.09 -1.79
N VAL A 13 7.24 -34.87 -2.30
CA VAL A 13 6.85 -33.66 -1.59
C VAL A 13 5.34 -33.75 -1.46
N SER A 14 4.88 -34.05 -0.25
CA SER A 14 3.47 -33.97 0.09
C SER A 14 3.04 -32.52 -0.07
N ASN A 15 2.19 -32.25 -1.06
CA ASN A 15 1.45 -31.00 -1.12
C ASN A 15 0.62 -30.89 0.17
N SER A 16 1.08 -30.04 1.08
CA SER A 16 0.24 -29.52 2.16
C SER A 16 -1.01 -28.90 1.54
N PRO A 17 -2.20 -29.05 2.16
CA PRO A 17 -3.41 -28.45 1.64
C PRO A 17 -3.24 -26.92 1.61
N VAL A 18 -3.51 -26.31 0.45
CA VAL A 18 -3.66 -24.86 0.33
C VAL A 18 -4.79 -24.47 1.29
N THR A 19 -4.43 -23.91 2.43
CA THR A 19 -5.39 -23.23 3.30
C THR A 19 -5.96 -22.08 2.48
N SER A 20 -7.21 -22.17 2.05
CA SER A 20 -7.89 -21.09 1.33
C SER A 20 -7.90 -19.87 2.23
N THR A 21 -7.21 -18.81 1.82
CA THR A 21 -7.22 -17.53 2.53
C THR A 21 -8.64 -16.98 2.55
N PRO A 22 -9.09 -16.34 3.65
CA PRO A 22 -10.41 -15.70 3.68
C PRO A 22 -10.46 -14.42 2.83
N PHE A 23 -9.31 -13.96 2.34
CA PHE A 23 -9.16 -12.76 1.54
C PHE A 23 -9.36 -13.04 0.05
N ALA A 24 -10.12 -12.16 -0.60
CA ALA A 24 -10.26 -12.09 -2.05
C ALA A 24 -8.99 -11.49 -2.68
N SER A 25 -8.84 -11.64 -4.01
CA SER A 25 -7.74 -10.98 -4.71
C SER A 25 -7.97 -9.46 -4.77
N ILE A 26 -6.87 -8.70 -4.79
CA ILE A 26 -6.93 -7.24 -4.92
C ILE A 26 -7.59 -6.84 -6.24
N GLU A 27 -7.37 -7.60 -7.32
CA GLU A 27 -8.04 -7.40 -8.60
C GLU A 27 -9.57 -7.50 -8.48
N ALA A 28 -10.10 -8.45 -7.71
CA ALA A 28 -11.54 -8.57 -7.48
C ALA A 28 -12.09 -7.39 -6.68
N ALA A 29 -11.37 -6.94 -5.66
CA ALA A 29 -11.74 -5.75 -4.88
C ALA A 29 -11.72 -4.47 -5.73
N ILE A 30 -10.75 -4.33 -6.64
CA ILE A 30 -10.66 -3.22 -7.60
C ILE A 30 -11.91 -3.18 -8.49
N GLU A 31 -12.35 -4.32 -9.03
CA GLU A 31 -13.56 -4.39 -9.86
C GLU A 31 -14.82 -4.04 -9.05
N ASP A 32 -14.91 -4.50 -7.81
CA ASP A 32 -16.04 -4.17 -6.94
C ASP A 32 -16.10 -2.68 -6.61
N PHE A 33 -14.96 -2.06 -6.26
CA PHE A 33 -14.86 -0.62 -6.03
C PHE A 33 -15.27 0.18 -7.27
N ARG A 34 -14.76 -0.20 -8.45
CA ARG A 34 -15.12 0.44 -9.73
C ARG A 34 -16.61 0.32 -10.05
N ALA A 35 -17.25 -0.77 -9.63
CA ALA A 35 -18.68 -0.99 -9.79
C ALA A 35 -19.53 -0.31 -8.69
N GLY A 36 -18.91 0.44 -7.77
CA GLY A 36 -19.59 1.09 -6.65
C GLY A 36 -20.05 0.14 -5.55
N LYS A 37 -19.49 -1.08 -5.48
CA LYS A 37 -19.79 -2.04 -4.42
C LYS A 37 -18.89 -1.81 -3.21
N MET A 38 -19.40 -2.20 -2.05
CA MET A 38 -18.64 -2.20 -0.81
C MET A 38 -17.65 -3.38 -0.75
N VAL A 39 -16.51 -3.16 -0.11
CA VAL A 39 -15.47 -4.16 0.19
C VAL A 39 -15.08 -4.01 1.66
N VAL A 40 -14.65 -5.07 2.32
CA VAL A 40 -14.06 -4.99 3.68
C VAL A 40 -12.54 -4.94 3.57
N ILE A 41 -11.90 -3.96 4.21
CA ILE A 41 -10.44 -3.87 4.34
C ILE A 41 -10.06 -4.17 5.77
N VAL A 42 -9.14 -5.11 5.96
CA VAL A 42 -8.57 -5.46 7.26
C VAL A 42 -7.13 -4.95 7.32
N ASP A 43 -6.78 -4.24 8.39
CA ASP A 43 -5.40 -3.80 8.60
C ASP A 43 -4.50 -4.90 9.18
N SER A 44 -3.24 -4.56 9.43
CA SER A 44 -2.26 -5.51 9.95
C SER A 44 -2.65 -5.99 11.36
N PRO A 45 -2.39 -7.28 11.70
CA PRO A 45 -2.52 -7.77 13.07
C PRO A 45 -1.74 -6.97 14.12
N ASP A 46 -0.67 -6.27 13.70
CA ASP A 46 0.19 -5.46 14.57
C ASP A 46 -0.29 -4.00 14.72
N ARG A 47 -1.39 -3.62 14.06
CA ARG A 47 -2.02 -2.28 14.16
C ARG A 47 -3.33 -2.38 14.95
N GLU A 48 -4.50 -2.18 14.33
CA GLU A 48 -5.79 -2.27 15.03
C GLU A 48 -6.32 -3.70 15.00
N ASN A 49 -5.97 -4.50 13.98
CA ASN A 49 -6.49 -5.84 13.72
C ASN A 49 -8.02 -5.83 13.54
N GLU A 50 -8.54 -4.82 12.85
CA GLU A 50 -9.95 -4.49 12.69
C GLU A 50 -10.31 -4.34 11.20
N GLY A 51 -11.61 -4.49 10.90
CA GLY A 51 -12.11 -4.43 9.54
C GLY A 51 -13.07 -3.27 9.32
N ASP A 52 -12.89 -2.59 8.19
CA ASP A 52 -13.74 -1.49 7.76
C ASP A 52 -14.51 -1.88 6.50
N VAL A 53 -15.82 -1.65 6.51
CA VAL A 53 -16.59 -1.61 5.25
C VAL A 53 -16.22 -0.33 4.54
N CYS A 54 -15.85 -0.44 3.27
CA CYS A 54 -15.45 0.69 2.46
C CYS A 54 -16.08 0.70 1.07
N VAL A 55 -16.23 1.90 0.49
CA VAL A 55 -16.69 2.13 -0.89
C VAL A 55 -16.07 3.40 -1.44
N ALA A 56 -15.83 3.47 -2.75
CA ALA A 56 -15.41 4.71 -3.41
C ALA A 56 -16.41 5.84 -3.14
N ALA A 57 -15.92 7.02 -2.73
CA ALA A 57 -16.76 8.09 -2.22
C ALA A 57 -17.70 8.67 -3.28
N GLU A 58 -17.28 8.68 -4.55
CA GLU A 58 -18.13 9.13 -5.65
C GLU A 58 -19.34 8.21 -5.92
N HIS A 59 -19.25 6.94 -5.53
CA HIS A 59 -20.31 5.95 -5.70
C HIS A 59 -21.21 5.79 -4.47
N VAL A 60 -20.93 6.52 -3.38
CA VAL A 60 -21.68 6.33 -2.13
C VAL A 60 -23.17 6.63 -2.32
N THR A 61 -24.03 5.77 -1.76
CA THR A 61 -25.49 5.96 -1.76
C THR A 61 -26.05 6.10 -0.33
N PRO A 62 -27.26 6.67 -0.17
CA PRO A 62 -27.93 6.69 1.14
C PRO A 62 -28.14 5.29 1.73
N GLU A 63 -28.38 4.28 0.90
CA GLU A 63 -28.53 2.88 1.32
C GLU A 63 -27.22 2.32 1.87
N GLN A 64 -26.08 2.67 1.27
CA GLN A 64 -24.77 2.28 1.78
C GLN A 64 -24.44 2.96 3.10
N ILE A 65 -24.76 4.25 3.26
CA ILE A 65 -24.60 4.94 4.56
C ILE A 65 -25.52 4.33 5.63
N THR A 66 -26.74 3.94 5.26
CA THR A 66 -27.67 3.25 6.15
C THR A 66 -27.14 1.88 6.55
N PHE A 67 -26.63 1.13 5.57
CA PHE A 67 -25.97 -0.17 5.80
C PHE A 67 -24.79 -0.02 6.78
N MET A 68 -23.89 0.93 6.53
CA MET A 68 -22.77 1.22 7.41
C MET A 68 -23.23 1.58 8.82
N ALA A 69 -24.29 2.37 8.98
CA ALA A 69 -24.79 2.77 10.30
C ALA A 69 -25.47 1.63 11.08
N ILE A 70 -26.11 0.67 10.38
CA ILE A 70 -26.89 -0.40 11.02
C ILE A 70 -26.09 -1.69 11.19
N GLU A 71 -25.35 -2.08 10.16
CA GLU A 71 -24.66 -3.37 10.10
C GLU A 71 -23.19 -3.26 10.49
N ALA A 72 -22.47 -2.19 10.12
CA ALA A 72 -21.08 -1.97 10.54
C ALA A 72 -21.00 -1.24 11.90
N ARG A 73 -21.81 -0.19 12.08
CA ARG A 73 -22.05 0.56 13.33
C ARG A 73 -20.91 1.48 13.79
N GLY A 74 -19.72 1.38 13.19
CA GLY A 74 -18.58 2.24 13.45
C GLY A 74 -18.79 3.70 13.07
N LEU A 75 -17.70 4.47 13.12
CA LEU A 75 -17.73 5.87 12.74
C LEU A 75 -17.57 5.97 11.23
N ILE A 76 -18.63 6.43 10.56
CA ILE A 76 -18.57 6.66 9.11
C ILE A 76 -17.66 7.85 8.82
N CYS A 77 -16.50 7.56 8.25
CA CYS A 77 -15.49 8.54 7.88
C CYS A 77 -15.33 8.65 6.37
N LEU A 78 -14.90 9.82 5.91
CA LEU A 78 -14.56 10.10 4.51
C LEU A 78 -13.04 10.16 4.37
N THR A 79 -12.42 9.18 3.73
CA THR A 79 -10.97 9.19 3.48
C THR A 79 -10.67 9.96 2.20
N LEU A 80 -9.69 10.86 2.24
CA LEU A 80 -9.34 11.75 1.12
C LEU A 80 -7.83 11.73 0.89
N GLY A 81 -7.43 11.72 -0.39
CA GLY A 81 -6.06 12.01 -0.77
C GLY A 81 -5.63 13.43 -0.36
N PRO A 82 -4.32 13.66 -0.13
CA PRO A 82 -3.81 14.93 0.39
C PRO A 82 -4.19 16.13 -0.48
N ASP A 83 -4.08 16.01 -1.81
CA ASP A 83 -4.41 17.09 -2.75
C ASP A 83 -5.89 17.50 -2.67
N LYS A 84 -6.79 16.55 -2.40
CA LYS A 84 -8.22 16.84 -2.23
C LYS A 84 -8.45 17.57 -0.91
N CYS A 85 -7.81 17.16 0.18
CA CYS A 85 -7.85 17.90 1.44
C CYS A 85 -7.34 19.34 1.26
N ASP A 86 -6.22 19.53 0.56
CA ASP A 86 -5.64 20.85 0.30
C ASP A 86 -6.55 21.71 -0.58
N GLY A 87 -7.08 21.14 -1.67
CA GLY A 87 -8.00 21.82 -2.58
C GLY A 87 -9.31 22.27 -1.92
N LEU A 88 -9.81 21.51 -0.94
CA LEU A 88 -11.00 21.85 -0.15
C LEU A 88 -10.67 22.69 1.12
N GLY A 89 -9.38 22.94 1.38
CA GLY A 89 -8.92 23.66 2.56
C GLY A 89 -9.27 22.95 3.88
N LEU A 90 -9.17 21.62 3.93
CA LEU A 90 -9.47 20.82 5.11
C LEU A 90 -8.26 20.78 6.05
N GLU A 91 -8.33 21.58 7.11
CA GLU A 91 -7.32 21.65 8.16
C GLU A 91 -7.44 20.47 9.14
N PRO A 92 -6.34 20.06 9.80
CA PRO A 92 -6.39 19.09 10.90
C PRO A 92 -7.41 19.49 11.96
N GLN A 93 -8.14 18.51 12.51
CA GLN A 93 -9.18 18.76 13.52
C GLN A 93 -8.60 19.37 14.81
N VAL A 94 -7.37 18.98 15.15
CA VAL A 94 -6.64 19.45 16.32
C VAL A 94 -5.21 19.84 15.92
N PRO A 95 -4.60 20.85 16.56
CA PRO A 95 -3.22 21.26 16.24
C PRO A 95 -2.17 20.17 16.53
N LYS A 96 -2.42 19.32 17.51
CA LYS A 96 -1.55 18.20 17.90
C LYS A 96 -2.40 16.94 18.03
N ASN A 97 -2.02 15.89 17.31
CA ASN A 97 -2.67 14.58 17.40
C ASN A 97 -1.91 13.73 18.43
N ASP A 98 -2.54 13.45 19.57
CA ASP A 98 -1.97 12.62 20.65
C ASP A 98 -2.51 11.17 20.64
N THR A 99 -3.24 10.77 19.59
CA THR A 99 -3.78 9.40 19.46
C THR A 99 -2.69 8.38 19.13
N HIS A 100 -2.88 7.14 19.59
CA HIS A 100 -1.88 6.08 19.43
C HIS A 100 -1.55 5.76 17.97
N TYR A 101 -2.55 5.76 17.09
CA TYR A 101 -2.39 5.46 15.66
C TYR A 101 -2.32 6.70 14.77
N GLU A 102 -2.26 7.90 15.37
CA GLU A 102 -2.21 9.19 14.68
C GLU A 102 -3.28 9.33 13.57
N THR A 103 -4.49 8.86 13.85
CA THR A 103 -5.62 8.91 12.90
C THR A 103 -5.87 10.36 12.49
N ALA A 104 -5.72 10.65 11.20
CA ALA A 104 -5.52 12.00 10.69
C ALA A 104 -6.86 12.71 10.38
N PHE A 105 -7.68 12.91 11.42
CA PHE A 105 -8.92 13.66 11.29
C PHE A 105 -8.68 15.11 10.87
N THR A 106 -9.51 15.56 9.94
CA THR A 106 -9.68 16.97 9.58
C THR A 106 -10.96 17.50 10.24
N VAL A 107 -11.14 18.81 10.19
CA VAL A 107 -12.40 19.45 10.61
C VAL A 107 -13.61 18.78 9.94
N SER A 108 -14.67 18.51 10.69
CA SER A 108 -15.88 17.91 10.13
C SER A 108 -16.57 18.85 9.15
N ILE A 109 -17.24 18.27 8.16
CA ILE A 109 -17.80 19.00 7.02
C ILE A 109 -19.26 18.64 6.78
N GLU A 110 -19.94 19.56 6.10
CA GLU A 110 -21.27 19.39 5.54
C GLU A 110 -21.33 20.06 4.16
N ALA A 111 -22.15 19.54 3.24
CA ALA A 111 -22.40 20.27 2.00
C ALA A 111 -23.09 21.62 2.29
N ALA A 112 -22.69 22.67 1.59
CA ALA A 112 -23.26 24.01 1.76
C ALA A 112 -24.74 24.08 1.31
N GLU A 113 -25.12 23.24 0.34
CA GLU A 113 -26.46 23.17 -0.22
C GLU A 113 -26.92 21.70 -0.35
N GLY A 114 -28.21 21.48 -0.58
CA GLY A 114 -28.75 20.14 -0.85
C GLY A 114 -28.88 19.21 0.37
N VAL A 115 -28.68 19.74 1.58
CA VAL A 115 -28.84 19.04 2.86
C VAL A 115 -29.84 19.76 3.76
N THR A 116 -30.29 19.08 4.82
CA THR A 116 -31.18 19.64 5.84
C THR A 116 -30.45 19.88 7.15
N THR A 117 -30.31 18.85 7.97
CA THR A 117 -29.56 18.88 9.23
C THR A 117 -28.21 18.17 9.11
N GLY A 118 -27.95 17.47 7.99
CA GLY A 118 -26.67 16.84 7.73
C GLY A 118 -26.56 15.38 8.15
N ILE A 119 -27.27 14.99 9.21
CA ILE A 119 -27.07 13.67 9.83
C ILE A 119 -27.77 12.53 9.09
N SER A 120 -28.76 12.85 8.26
CA SER A 120 -29.52 11.84 7.52
C SER A 120 -28.58 11.02 6.61
N ALA A 121 -28.95 9.78 6.29
CA ALA A 121 -28.13 8.98 5.36
C ALA A 121 -28.03 9.65 3.98
N ALA A 122 -29.09 10.32 3.54
CA ALA A 122 -29.09 11.07 2.28
C ALA A 122 -28.19 12.30 2.34
N ASP A 123 -28.22 13.05 3.45
CA ASP A 123 -27.45 14.28 3.63
C ASP A 123 -25.96 13.97 3.73
N ARG A 124 -25.58 12.93 4.49
CA ARG A 124 -24.19 12.45 4.57
C ARG A 124 -23.69 11.94 3.22
N ALA A 125 -24.48 11.12 2.52
CA ALA A 125 -24.11 10.65 1.18
C ALA A 125 -23.95 11.81 0.18
N HIS A 126 -24.81 12.84 0.27
CA HIS A 126 -24.67 14.04 -0.56
C HIS A 126 -23.40 14.81 -0.24
N THR A 127 -23.13 15.08 1.04
CA THR A 127 -21.91 15.75 1.51
C THR A 127 -20.65 15.02 1.04
N ILE A 128 -20.63 13.70 1.14
CA ILE A 128 -19.49 12.88 0.70
C ILE A 128 -19.29 13.00 -0.82
N ARG A 129 -20.36 12.90 -1.62
CA ARG A 129 -20.24 13.06 -3.09
C ARG A 129 -19.79 14.46 -3.47
N VAL A 130 -20.25 15.51 -2.78
CA VAL A 130 -19.76 16.88 -2.97
C VAL A 130 -18.28 16.96 -2.65
N ALA A 131 -17.83 16.46 -1.51
CA ALA A 131 -16.40 16.47 -1.18
C ALA A 131 -15.54 15.62 -2.14
N ALA A 132 -16.08 14.53 -2.70
CA ALA A 132 -15.37 13.68 -3.65
C ALA A 132 -15.30 14.26 -5.07
N ASP A 133 -16.26 15.10 -5.49
CA ASP A 133 -16.29 15.66 -6.85
C ASP A 133 -14.98 16.40 -7.19
N LYS A 134 -14.48 16.16 -8.41
CA LYS A 134 -13.22 16.75 -8.90
C LYS A 134 -13.24 18.27 -9.05
N ASN A 135 -14.42 18.86 -9.20
CA ASN A 135 -14.61 20.30 -9.41
C ASN A 135 -14.98 21.04 -8.13
N SER A 136 -15.15 20.33 -7.02
CA SER A 136 -15.56 20.93 -5.76
C SER A 136 -14.54 21.93 -5.25
N LYS A 137 -15.08 22.97 -4.64
CA LYS A 137 -14.35 24.10 -4.10
C LYS A 137 -14.57 24.17 -2.59
N PRO A 138 -13.71 24.89 -1.85
CA PRO A 138 -13.91 25.12 -0.42
C PRO A 138 -15.28 25.71 -0.07
N SER A 139 -15.89 26.50 -0.97
CA SER A 139 -17.22 27.10 -0.76
C SER A 139 -18.39 26.12 -0.82
N ASP A 140 -18.18 24.93 -1.38
CA ASP A 140 -19.23 23.92 -1.53
C ASP A 140 -19.42 23.12 -0.23
N LEU A 141 -18.56 23.35 0.76
CA LEU A 141 -18.56 22.72 2.07
C LEU A 141 -18.58 23.78 3.19
N VAL A 142 -19.32 23.49 4.25
CA VAL A 142 -19.30 24.26 5.49
C VAL A 142 -18.70 23.43 6.63
N LYS A 143 -18.24 24.13 7.67
CA LYS A 143 -17.58 23.55 8.86
C LYS A 143 -18.17 24.19 10.12
N PRO A 144 -18.51 23.44 11.18
CA PRO A 144 -18.47 21.97 11.28
C PRO A 144 -19.65 21.31 10.52
N GLY A 145 -19.64 19.97 10.49
CA GLY A 145 -20.75 19.16 9.96
C GLY A 145 -20.74 17.72 10.48
N HIS A 146 -21.50 16.84 9.81
CA HIS A 146 -21.71 15.44 10.23
C HIS A 146 -20.95 14.38 9.40
N VAL A 147 -20.08 14.81 8.49
CA VAL A 147 -19.11 13.93 7.82
C VAL A 147 -17.72 14.23 8.37
N PHE A 148 -16.95 13.19 8.69
CA PHE A 148 -15.65 13.28 9.35
C PHE A 148 -14.53 12.89 8.36
N PRO A 149 -13.85 13.85 7.73
CA PRO A 149 -12.85 13.50 6.74
C PRO A 149 -11.51 13.15 7.39
N LEU A 150 -10.85 12.13 6.83
CA LEU A 150 -9.53 11.63 7.19
C LEU A 150 -8.56 11.91 6.05
N ARG A 151 -7.40 12.51 6.37
CA ARG A 151 -6.34 12.74 5.38
C ARG A 151 -5.46 11.50 5.25
N ALA A 152 -5.43 10.92 4.05
CA ALA A 152 -4.48 9.86 3.73
C ALA A 152 -3.06 10.40 3.52
N LYS A 153 -2.07 9.57 3.81
CA LYS A 153 -0.67 9.86 3.48
C LYS A 153 -0.43 9.89 1.96
N PRO A 154 0.52 10.71 1.45
CA PRO A 154 0.78 10.83 0.02
C PRO A 154 1.06 9.50 -0.68
N LEU A 155 1.84 8.61 -0.05
CA LEU A 155 2.20 7.33 -0.64
C LEU A 155 1.24 6.19 -0.27
N GLY A 156 0.13 6.51 0.42
CA GLY A 156 -0.87 5.54 0.81
C GLY A 156 -0.29 4.45 1.71
N VAL A 157 -0.67 3.19 1.44
CA VAL A 157 -0.31 2.04 2.29
C VAL A 157 1.18 1.75 2.34
N LEU A 158 1.96 2.32 1.42
CA LEU A 158 3.42 2.20 1.38
C LEU A 158 4.12 3.14 2.38
N GLU A 159 3.40 4.11 2.95
CA GLU A 159 3.88 5.00 4.02
C GLU A 159 3.18 4.75 5.36
N ARG A 160 1.85 4.52 5.35
CA ARG A 160 1.09 4.17 6.56
C ARG A 160 0.13 3.02 6.28
N THR A 161 0.25 1.93 7.04
CA THR A 161 -0.50 0.67 6.83
C THR A 161 -1.89 0.69 7.48
N GLY A 162 -2.69 1.72 7.22
CA GLY A 162 -4.04 1.87 7.77
C GLY A 162 -5.16 1.78 6.73
N GLN A 163 -6.41 1.60 7.18
CA GLN A 163 -7.60 1.54 6.31
C GLN A 163 -7.87 2.88 5.60
N THR A 164 -7.47 4.00 6.21
CA THR A 164 -7.52 5.32 5.57
C THR A 164 -6.73 5.33 4.26
N GLU A 165 -5.48 4.87 4.30
CA GLU A 165 -4.63 4.76 3.11
C GLU A 165 -5.13 3.67 2.15
N GLY A 166 -5.49 2.50 2.67
CA GLY A 166 -5.92 1.38 1.86
C GLY A 166 -7.16 1.68 1.02
N SER A 167 -8.13 2.38 1.60
CA SER A 167 -9.36 2.76 0.90
C SER A 167 -9.13 3.81 -0.20
N VAL A 168 -8.24 4.79 0.04
CA VAL A 168 -7.86 5.79 -0.98
C VAL A 168 -7.05 5.13 -2.11
N ASP A 169 -6.13 4.23 -1.78
CA ASP A 169 -5.34 3.51 -2.78
C ASP A 169 -6.20 2.57 -3.62
N LEU A 170 -7.15 1.86 -3.00
CA LEU A 170 -8.10 1.02 -3.72
C LEU A 170 -8.96 1.85 -4.69
N ALA A 171 -9.40 3.04 -4.27
CA ALA A 171 -10.11 3.97 -5.16
C ALA A 171 -9.25 4.39 -6.36
N LYS A 172 -7.97 4.75 -6.15
CA LYS A 172 -7.04 5.06 -7.24
C LYS A 172 -6.87 3.89 -8.21
N LEU A 173 -6.64 2.68 -7.69
CA LEU A 173 -6.48 1.46 -8.50
C LEU A 173 -7.76 1.11 -9.28
N ALA A 174 -8.94 1.43 -8.74
CA ALA A 174 -10.22 1.31 -9.42
C ALA A 174 -10.45 2.35 -10.53
N GLY A 175 -9.61 3.40 -10.62
CA GLY A 175 -9.82 4.51 -11.54
C GLY A 175 -10.88 5.50 -11.06
N CYS A 176 -11.21 5.46 -9.76
CA CYS A 176 -12.09 6.39 -9.08
C CYS A 176 -11.31 7.62 -8.59
N GLU A 177 -12.03 8.66 -8.15
CA GLU A 177 -11.44 9.76 -7.39
C GLU A 177 -10.70 9.21 -6.14
N PRO A 178 -9.56 9.79 -5.72
CA PRO A 178 -8.80 9.37 -4.53
C PRO A 178 -9.52 9.65 -3.20
N ALA A 179 -10.74 9.14 -3.06
CA ALA A 179 -11.65 9.36 -1.95
C ALA A 179 -12.50 8.12 -1.72
N ALA A 180 -12.67 7.72 -0.47
CA ALA A 180 -13.52 6.60 -0.09
C ALA A 180 -14.28 6.88 1.21
N VAL A 181 -15.28 6.06 1.49
CA VAL A 181 -15.98 6.05 2.77
C VAL A 181 -15.56 4.80 3.49
N ILE A 182 -15.25 4.89 4.77
CA ILE A 182 -14.94 3.76 5.65
C ILE A 182 -15.84 3.78 6.88
N CYS A 183 -16.11 2.60 7.44
CA CYS A 183 -16.85 2.44 8.69
C CYS A 183 -16.40 1.13 9.34
N GLU A 184 -15.88 1.21 10.56
CA GLU A 184 -15.43 0.03 11.30
C GLU A 184 -16.60 -0.92 11.59
N VAL A 185 -16.34 -2.22 11.56
CA VAL A 185 -17.34 -3.25 11.86
C VAL A 185 -17.29 -3.64 13.33
N MET A 186 -18.41 -3.44 14.02
CA MET A 186 -18.62 -3.89 15.39
C MET A 186 -19.54 -5.11 15.45
N ASN A 187 -19.20 -6.03 16.35
CA ASN A 187 -20.08 -7.11 16.79
C ASN A 187 -21.32 -6.54 17.51
N ASP A 188 -22.36 -7.37 17.65
CA ASP A 188 -23.62 -6.96 18.28
C ASP A 188 -23.47 -6.59 19.76
N ASP A 189 -22.40 -7.06 20.43
CA ASP A 189 -22.06 -6.72 21.81
C ASP A 189 -21.23 -5.42 21.94
N GLY A 190 -20.95 -4.75 20.82
CA GLY A 190 -20.17 -3.52 20.74
C GLY A 190 -18.65 -3.73 20.73
N THR A 191 -18.16 -4.97 20.71
CA THR A 191 -16.74 -5.25 20.50
C THR A 191 -16.37 -5.12 19.03
N MET A 192 -15.10 -4.81 18.73
CA MET A 192 -14.63 -4.71 17.35
C MET A 192 -14.51 -6.09 16.70
N ALA A 193 -15.06 -6.24 15.49
CA ALA A 193 -15.07 -7.50 14.75
C ALA A 193 -13.65 -7.85 14.29
N ARG A 194 -13.22 -9.09 14.57
CA ARG A 194 -11.92 -9.62 14.12
C ARG A 194 -12.11 -10.48 12.87
N VAL A 195 -11.01 -10.92 12.25
CA VAL A 195 -11.03 -11.68 10.98
C VAL A 195 -12.08 -12.81 10.98
N GLU A 196 -12.18 -13.59 12.06
CA GLU A 196 -13.16 -14.69 12.15
C GLU A 196 -14.62 -14.21 12.12
N ASP A 197 -14.90 -13.04 12.68
CA ASP A 197 -16.23 -12.41 12.67
C ASP A 197 -16.50 -11.75 11.31
N LEU A 198 -15.49 -11.09 10.74
CA LEU A 198 -15.54 -10.45 9.43
C LEU A 198 -15.79 -11.47 8.31
N VAL A 199 -15.28 -12.70 8.41
CA VAL A 199 -15.60 -13.80 7.48
C VAL A 199 -17.11 -14.08 7.49
N LYS A 200 -17.74 -14.14 8.67
CA LYS A 200 -19.19 -14.37 8.79
C LYS A 200 -19.97 -13.17 8.27
N PHE A 201 -19.53 -11.96 8.60
CA PHE A 201 -20.12 -10.70 8.13
C PHE A 201 -20.10 -10.61 6.60
N CYS A 202 -18.94 -10.84 5.98
CA CYS A 202 -18.76 -10.81 4.53
C CYS A 202 -19.60 -11.87 3.84
N ALA A 203 -19.69 -13.08 4.39
CA ALA A 203 -20.55 -14.14 3.86
C ALA A 203 -22.05 -13.77 3.92
N LYS A 204 -22.52 -13.20 5.04
CA LYS A 204 -23.91 -12.73 5.23
C LYS A 204 -24.26 -11.65 4.20
N HIS A 205 -23.37 -10.70 3.98
CA HIS A 205 -23.62 -9.52 3.15
C HIS A 205 -23.08 -9.61 1.72
N LYS A 206 -22.45 -10.74 1.37
CA LYS A 206 -21.83 -11.01 0.05
C LYS A 206 -20.80 -9.94 -0.34
N LEU A 207 -19.94 -9.59 0.61
CA LEU A 207 -18.85 -8.64 0.41
C LEU A 207 -17.53 -9.39 0.23
N ASN A 208 -16.65 -8.86 -0.61
CA ASN A 208 -15.27 -9.29 -0.64
C ASN A 208 -14.50 -8.65 0.52
N MET A 209 -13.52 -9.38 1.04
CA MET A 209 -12.62 -8.93 2.10
C MET A 209 -11.18 -8.98 1.59
N ILE A 210 -10.39 -7.94 1.84
CA ILE A 210 -8.96 -7.89 1.51
C ILE A 210 -8.15 -7.47 2.74
N SER A 211 -6.85 -7.75 2.71
CA SER A 211 -5.91 -7.26 3.72
C SER A 211 -5.08 -6.09 3.18
N ILE A 212 -4.67 -5.17 4.07
CA ILE A 212 -3.69 -4.13 3.75
C ILE A 212 -2.36 -4.75 3.28
N GLU A 213 -1.97 -5.90 3.84
CA GLU A 213 -0.76 -6.63 3.44
C GLU A 213 -0.82 -7.06 1.97
N ASP A 214 -1.94 -7.66 1.54
CA ASP A 214 -2.14 -8.06 0.14
C ASP A 214 -2.17 -6.83 -0.80
N LEU A 215 -2.74 -5.72 -0.35
CA LEU A 215 -2.76 -4.46 -1.11
C LEU A 215 -1.35 -3.88 -1.27
N ILE A 216 -0.53 -3.89 -0.21
CA ILE A 216 0.88 -3.49 -0.28
C ILE A 216 1.62 -4.38 -1.28
N ALA A 217 1.48 -5.71 -1.17
CA ALA A 217 2.13 -6.66 -2.07
C ALA A 217 1.69 -6.46 -3.53
N TYR A 218 0.41 -6.15 -3.76
CA TYR A 218 -0.13 -5.84 -5.08
C TYR A 218 0.49 -4.56 -5.65
N ARG A 219 0.53 -3.45 -4.89
CA ARG A 219 1.11 -2.18 -5.34
C ARG A 219 2.60 -2.32 -5.63
N LEU A 220 3.37 -2.99 -4.76
CA LEU A 220 4.80 -3.23 -4.98
C LEU A 220 5.09 -4.05 -6.25
N ARG A 221 4.17 -4.92 -6.67
CA ARG A 221 4.29 -5.73 -7.89
C ARG A 221 3.89 -4.97 -9.15
N THR A 222 2.98 -4.01 -9.05
CA THR A 222 2.30 -3.40 -10.20
C THR A 222 2.73 -1.96 -10.48
N GLU A 223 3.31 -1.28 -9.50
CA GLU A 223 3.69 0.13 -9.59
C GLU A 223 5.21 0.32 -9.52
N LEU A 224 5.73 1.30 -10.28
CA LEU A 224 7.13 1.71 -10.17
C LEU A 224 7.34 2.51 -8.89
N GLN A 225 8.27 2.05 -8.04
CA GLN A 225 8.59 2.68 -6.75
C GLN A 225 9.86 3.54 -6.79
N VAL A 226 10.45 3.69 -7.97
CA VAL A 226 11.71 4.40 -8.18
C VAL A 226 11.64 5.28 -9.42
N GLU A 227 12.32 6.41 -9.39
CA GLU A 227 12.50 7.31 -10.53
C GLU A 227 13.95 7.32 -11.00
N ARG A 228 14.16 7.13 -12.30
CA ARG A 228 15.50 7.25 -12.91
C ARG A 228 15.91 8.72 -12.93
N ARG A 229 17.02 9.07 -12.25
CA ARG A 229 17.51 10.45 -12.15
C ARG A 229 18.63 10.77 -13.13
N VAL A 230 19.70 9.99 -13.09
CA VAL A 230 20.94 10.27 -13.86
C VAL A 230 21.57 8.98 -14.37
N SER A 231 22.35 9.08 -15.42
CA SER A 231 23.17 7.98 -15.96
C SER A 231 24.55 8.53 -16.29
N VAL A 232 25.59 7.83 -15.83
CA VAL A 232 26.98 8.26 -15.93
C VAL A 232 27.84 7.10 -16.40
N ASP A 233 28.82 7.41 -17.24
CA ASP A 233 29.88 6.51 -17.65
C ASP A 233 30.94 6.39 -16.54
N LEU A 234 31.21 5.17 -16.05
CA LEU A 234 32.07 4.93 -14.89
C LEU A 234 33.19 3.92 -15.22
N PRO A 235 34.40 4.38 -15.57
CA PRO A 235 35.60 3.55 -15.55
C PRO A 235 36.02 3.25 -14.11
N THR A 236 36.29 1.98 -13.82
CA THR A 236 36.75 1.50 -12.51
C THR A 236 37.96 0.58 -12.66
N SER A 237 38.57 0.19 -11.54
CA SER A 237 39.59 -0.87 -11.52
C SER A 237 39.05 -2.25 -11.90
N HIS A 238 37.74 -2.45 -11.86
CA HIS A 238 37.09 -3.73 -12.16
C HIS A 238 36.61 -3.83 -13.60
N GLY A 239 36.59 -2.73 -14.35
CA GLY A 239 35.95 -2.68 -15.66
C GLY A 239 35.29 -1.35 -15.95
N HIS A 240 34.54 -1.31 -17.05
CA HIS A 240 33.85 -0.13 -17.53
C HIS A 240 32.35 -0.36 -17.51
N PHE A 241 31.65 0.49 -16.75
CA PHE A 241 30.23 0.33 -16.47
C PHE A 241 29.45 1.61 -16.76
N ASN A 242 28.16 1.47 -17.04
CA ASN A 242 27.22 2.57 -16.93
C ASN A 242 26.56 2.53 -15.54
N VAL A 243 26.61 3.63 -14.79
CA VAL A 243 25.90 3.74 -13.51
C VAL A 243 24.65 4.57 -13.68
N VAL A 244 23.52 4.02 -13.28
CA VAL A 244 22.22 4.70 -13.29
C VAL A 244 21.79 4.96 -11.86
N GLY A 245 21.53 6.22 -11.52
CA GLY A 245 20.94 6.62 -10.25
C GLY A 245 19.42 6.55 -10.29
N TYR A 246 18.85 5.85 -9.32
CA TYR A 246 17.41 5.75 -9.08
C TYR A 246 17.09 6.37 -7.72
N GLU A 247 16.04 7.18 -7.64
CA GLU A 247 15.55 7.71 -6.38
C GLU A 247 14.30 6.95 -5.96
N ALA A 248 14.30 6.41 -4.75
CA ALA A 248 13.14 5.75 -4.18
C ALA A 248 12.06 6.77 -3.84
N LEU A 249 10.83 6.55 -4.32
CA LEU A 249 9.71 7.46 -4.07
C LEU A 249 9.35 7.55 -2.58
N ARG A 250 9.66 6.51 -1.80
CA ARG A 250 9.24 6.39 -0.40
C ARG A 250 10.02 7.27 0.56
N ASP A 251 11.35 7.24 0.45
CA ASP A 251 12.26 7.85 1.41
C ASP A 251 13.31 8.75 0.74
N GLY A 252 13.20 8.96 -0.58
CA GLY A 252 14.12 9.78 -1.36
C GLY A 252 15.52 9.20 -1.47
N LYS A 253 15.74 7.96 -1.03
CA LYS A 253 17.07 7.35 -1.05
C LYS A 253 17.53 7.08 -2.47
N ALA A 254 18.81 7.37 -2.72
CA ALA A 254 19.45 7.09 -3.99
C ALA A 254 19.95 5.65 -4.03
N HIS A 255 19.45 4.86 -4.96
CA HIS A 255 19.97 3.54 -5.32
C HIS A 255 20.77 3.65 -6.62
N LEU A 256 21.78 2.80 -6.78
CA LEU A 256 22.58 2.75 -8.00
C LEU A 256 22.41 1.41 -8.70
N ALA A 257 22.25 1.44 -10.01
CA ALA A 257 22.41 0.26 -10.86
C ALA A 257 23.72 0.41 -11.64
N VAL A 258 24.69 -0.45 -11.36
CA VAL A 258 25.95 -0.56 -12.11
C VAL A 258 25.73 -1.59 -13.21
N VAL A 259 25.76 -1.15 -14.46
CA VAL A 259 25.31 -1.93 -15.63
C VAL A 259 26.46 -2.18 -16.57
N LYS A 260 26.60 -3.45 -16.98
CA LYS A 260 27.48 -3.93 -18.05
C LYS A 260 26.64 -4.34 -19.26
N GLY A 261 26.99 -3.83 -20.44
CA GLY A 261 26.37 -4.22 -21.72
C GLY A 261 24.92 -3.73 -21.90
N ASP A 262 24.24 -4.21 -22.94
CA ASP A 262 22.82 -3.95 -23.18
C ASP A 262 21.95 -5.02 -22.50
N VAL A 263 21.43 -4.69 -21.33
CA VAL A 263 20.59 -5.59 -20.53
C VAL A 263 19.13 -5.63 -20.99
N ARG A 264 18.70 -4.74 -21.90
CA ARG A 264 17.28 -4.63 -22.28
C ARG A 264 16.81 -5.80 -23.15
N ASN A 265 17.72 -6.36 -23.95
CA ASN A 265 17.44 -7.41 -24.93
C ASN A 265 18.16 -8.73 -24.61
N ALA A 266 18.79 -8.82 -23.44
CA ALA A 266 19.53 -9.99 -23.00
C ALA A 266 18.62 -10.97 -22.25
N ASN A 267 18.81 -12.27 -22.50
CA ASN A 267 18.03 -13.33 -21.84
C ASN A 267 18.68 -13.81 -20.52
N ASP A 268 20.01 -13.72 -20.42
CA ASP A 268 20.80 -14.25 -19.29
C ASP A 268 21.63 -13.13 -18.64
N VAL A 269 20.96 -12.17 -18.00
CA VAL A 269 21.63 -11.06 -17.31
C VAL A 269 22.09 -11.52 -15.93
N LEU A 270 23.40 -11.43 -15.65
CA LEU A 270 23.93 -11.70 -14.31
C LEU A 270 23.53 -10.55 -13.36
N VAL A 271 22.78 -10.85 -12.31
CA VAL A 271 22.30 -9.84 -11.35
C VAL A 271 22.83 -10.08 -9.95
N ARG A 272 23.34 -9.03 -9.31
CA ARG A 272 23.65 -8.97 -7.88
C ARG A 272 22.84 -7.85 -7.24
N VAL A 273 22.11 -8.17 -6.17
CA VAL A 273 21.54 -7.16 -5.26
C VAL A 273 22.49 -7.04 -4.07
N HIS A 274 23.00 -5.83 -3.84
CA HIS A 274 23.95 -5.51 -2.79
C HIS A 274 23.39 -4.41 -1.90
N SER A 275 23.20 -4.72 -0.62
CA SER A 275 22.83 -3.73 0.39
C SER A 275 24.07 -2.98 0.84
N GLU A 276 24.00 -1.66 0.89
CA GLU A 276 25.08 -0.77 1.32
C GLU A 276 25.64 -1.18 2.67
N CYS A 277 26.98 -1.20 2.77
CA CYS A 277 27.70 -1.35 4.01
C CYS A 277 28.88 -0.37 4.03
N CYS A 278 28.67 0.84 4.56
CA CYS A 278 29.72 1.88 4.58
C CYS A 278 31.04 1.39 5.21
N THR A 279 30.97 0.64 6.31
CA THR A 279 32.17 0.10 6.98
C THR A 279 32.92 -0.92 6.12
N GLY A 280 32.22 -1.80 5.40
CA GLY A 280 32.85 -2.82 4.55
C GLY A 280 33.24 -2.29 3.17
N ASP A 281 32.29 -1.65 2.48
CA ASP A 281 32.41 -1.23 1.09
C ASP A 281 33.33 -0.02 0.92
N VAL A 282 33.32 0.93 1.88
CA VAL A 282 34.12 2.17 1.80
C VAL A 282 35.39 2.08 2.63
N PHE A 283 35.29 1.65 3.89
CA PHE A 283 36.42 1.65 4.82
C PHE A 283 37.21 0.32 4.88
N GLY A 284 36.76 -0.73 4.18
CA GLY A 284 37.44 -2.02 4.15
C GLY A 284 37.47 -2.74 5.50
N SER A 285 36.39 -2.62 6.28
CA SER A 285 36.26 -3.28 7.58
C SER A 285 36.49 -4.80 7.46
N LEU A 286 37.40 -5.33 8.28
CA LEU A 286 37.65 -6.77 8.39
C LEU A 286 36.66 -7.49 9.32
N ARG A 287 35.67 -6.78 9.86
CA ARG A 287 34.59 -7.37 10.68
C ARG A 287 33.42 -7.87 9.83
N CYS A 288 33.42 -7.55 8.54
CA CYS A 288 32.49 -8.07 7.56
C CYS A 288 33.24 -8.34 6.25
N ASP A 289 32.56 -9.04 5.35
CA ASP A 289 33.04 -9.41 4.03
C ASP A 289 32.31 -8.64 2.91
N CYS A 290 31.54 -7.59 3.25
CA CYS A 290 30.71 -6.85 2.30
C CYS A 290 31.52 -6.25 1.15
N GLY A 291 32.66 -5.61 1.46
CA GLY A 291 33.54 -5.03 0.44
C GLY A 291 34.15 -6.09 -0.49
N GLU A 292 34.55 -7.25 0.05
CA GLU A 292 35.04 -8.38 -0.76
C GLU A 292 33.93 -8.92 -1.68
N GLN A 293 32.72 -9.08 -1.17
CA GLN A 293 31.56 -9.51 -1.95
C GLN A 293 31.21 -8.49 -3.06
N LEU A 294 31.27 -7.19 -2.78
CA LEU A 294 31.04 -6.13 -3.77
C LEU A 294 32.06 -6.21 -4.90
N ASN A 295 33.34 -6.27 -4.56
CA ASN A 295 34.44 -6.33 -5.52
C ASN A 295 34.37 -7.59 -6.39
N GLU A 296 34.09 -8.74 -5.79
CA GLU A 296 33.96 -10.00 -6.52
C GLU A 296 32.73 -10.00 -7.44
N ALA A 297 31.60 -9.42 -7.01
CA ALA A 297 30.43 -9.28 -7.86
C ALA A 297 30.71 -8.38 -9.07
N LEU A 298 31.38 -7.23 -8.87
CA LEU A 298 31.78 -6.35 -9.98
C LEU A 298 32.73 -7.05 -10.96
N ARG A 299 33.67 -7.86 -10.46
CA ARG A 299 34.58 -8.65 -11.30
C ARG A 299 33.82 -9.68 -12.15
N GLN A 300 32.92 -10.45 -11.54
CA GLN A 300 32.11 -11.44 -12.27
C GLN A 300 31.18 -10.78 -13.29
N ILE A 301 30.63 -9.60 -12.98
CA ILE A 301 29.79 -8.84 -13.91
C ILE A 301 30.59 -8.30 -15.09
N GLU A 302 31.83 -7.84 -14.89
CA GLU A 302 32.69 -7.42 -16.00
C GLU A 302 33.06 -8.60 -16.92
N GLU A 303 33.26 -9.79 -16.35
CA GLU A 303 33.55 -11.02 -17.11
C GLU A 303 32.34 -11.55 -17.90
N ALA A 304 31.13 -11.16 -17.49
CA ALA A 304 29.90 -11.48 -18.22
C ALA A 304 29.67 -10.54 -19.41
N GLU A 305 28.93 -11.00 -20.43
CA GLU A 305 28.53 -10.15 -21.56
C GLU A 305 27.56 -9.05 -21.13
N THR A 306 26.65 -9.38 -20.21
CA THR A 306 25.65 -8.47 -19.65
C THR A 306 25.43 -8.72 -18.17
N GLY A 307 25.35 -7.67 -17.37
CA GLY A 307 25.09 -7.81 -15.94
C GLY A 307 24.72 -6.51 -15.25
N VAL A 308 24.14 -6.65 -14.06
CA VAL A 308 23.68 -5.53 -13.22
C VAL A 308 24.03 -5.80 -11.77
N LEU A 309 24.68 -4.83 -11.13
CA LEU A 309 24.76 -4.74 -9.67
C LEU A 309 23.81 -3.64 -9.21
N LEU A 310 22.79 -4.01 -8.42
CA LEU A 310 21.93 -3.07 -7.72
C LEU A 310 22.54 -2.77 -6.35
N PHE A 311 23.05 -1.56 -6.17
CA PHE A 311 23.54 -1.05 -4.90
C PHE A 311 22.41 -0.28 -4.21
N LEU A 312 21.81 -0.91 -3.20
CA LEU A 312 20.68 -0.37 -2.47
C LEU A 312 21.19 0.39 -1.25
N ALA A 313 20.82 1.67 -1.13
CA ALA A 313 21.06 2.53 0.03
C ALA A 313 20.20 2.10 1.24
N GLN A 314 20.39 0.87 1.66
CA GLN A 314 19.80 0.28 2.84
C GLN A 314 20.87 -0.56 3.51
N GLU A 315 20.96 -0.43 4.82
CA GLU A 315 21.89 -1.26 5.56
C GLU A 315 21.27 -2.64 5.80
N GLY A 316 21.83 -3.67 5.18
CA GLY A 316 21.29 -5.03 5.27
C GLY A 316 21.57 -5.74 6.61
N ARG A 317 22.40 -5.16 7.48
CA ARG A 317 22.85 -5.79 8.73
C ARG A 317 22.33 -5.11 10.01
N GLY A 318 21.82 -3.88 9.91
CA GLY A 318 21.28 -3.12 11.03
C GLY A 318 22.29 -2.91 12.18
N ILE A 319 23.55 -2.56 11.86
CA ILE A 319 24.64 -2.38 12.83
C ILE A 319 24.98 -0.89 12.99
#